data_AF-A0A5C8RSD5-F1
#
_entry.id   AF-A0A5C8RSD5-F1
#
_cell.length_a   1.000
_cell.length_b   1.000
_cell.length_c   1.000
_cell.angle_alpha   90.00
_cell.angle_beta   90.00
_cell.angle_gamma   90.00
#
_symmetry.space_group_name_H-M   'P 1'
#
loop_
_entity.id
_entity.type
_entity.pdbx_description
1 polymer ?
#
loop_
_entity_poly.entity_id
_entity_poly.type
_entity_poly.pdbx_seq_one_letter_code
_entity_poly.pdbx_strand_id
1 'polypeptide(L)'
;MASALSVDLRARVVAAVEEGASRRQAAKRFGVSPTSAIRWYESFAQEGRIAPKPMGGDQRSQRIEAQADLIVSTYEAKPEIFLPELQEK
;
A
#
# COMPACT_ATOMS: atom_id res chain seq x y z
N MET A 1 6.10 14.21 -5.17
CA MET A 1 5.49 12.87 -5.02
C MET A 1 6.55 11.94 -4.43
N ALA A 2 6.27 11.30 -3.29
CA ALA A 2 7.16 10.28 -2.74
C ALA A 2 6.96 8.98 -3.53
N SER A 3 8.03 8.45 -4.14
CA SER A 3 8.02 7.16 -4.83
C SER A 3 8.75 6.11 -3.99
N ALA A 4 8.29 4.86 -4.08
CA ALA A 4 9.10 3.75 -3.60
C ALA A 4 10.40 3.64 -4.41
N LEU A 5 11.49 3.28 -3.72
CA LEU A 5 12.71 2.81 -4.37
C LEU A 5 12.45 1.52 -5.14
N SER A 6 13.20 1.32 -6.24
CA SER A 6 12.99 0.26 -7.22
C SER A 6 13.02 -1.14 -6.62
N VAL A 7 12.26 -2.07 -7.21
CA VAL A 7 12.20 -3.47 -6.79
C VAL A 7 13.56 -4.15 -6.94
N ASP A 8 14.30 -3.84 -8.02
CA ASP A 8 15.66 -4.36 -8.23
C ASP A 8 16.60 -3.98 -7.08
N LEU A 9 16.60 -2.71 -6.65
CA LEU A 9 17.43 -2.26 -5.55
C LEU A 9 17.11 -3.01 -4.24
N ARG A 10 15.82 -3.24 -3.99
CA ARG A 10 15.37 -4.03 -2.84
C ARG A 10 15.83 -5.48 -2.93
N ALA A 11 15.69 -6.11 -4.09
CA ALA A 11 16.10 -7.49 -4.33
C ALA A 11 17.59 -7.67 -4.07
N ARG A 12 18.42 -6.75 -4.56
CA ARG A 12 19.88 -6.77 -4.36
C ARG A 12 20.28 -6.60 -2.89
N VAL A 13 19.56 -5.75 -2.15
CA VAL A 13 19.76 -5.60 -0.69
C VAL A 13 19.41 -6.89 0.03
N VAL A 14 18.27 -7.50 -0.28
CA VAL A 14 17.85 -8.76 0.33
C VAL A 14 18.84 -9.89 0.01
N ALA A 15 19.23 -10.04 -1.25
CA ALA A 15 20.20 -11.05 -1.68
C ALA A 15 21.53 -10.92 -0.92
N ALA A 16 22.06 -9.70 -0.76
CA ALA A 16 23.30 -9.51 -0.01
C ALA A 16 23.16 -9.90 1.47
N VAL A 17 21.99 -9.74 2.08
CA VAL A 17 21.76 -10.17 3.47
C VAL A 17 21.65 -11.69 3.56
N GLU A 18 20.99 -12.34 2.60
CA GLU A 18 20.94 -13.82 2.48
C GLU A 18 22.33 -14.43 2.23
N GLU A 19 23.20 -13.71 1.51
CA GLU A 19 24.62 -14.06 1.30
C GLU A 19 25.49 -13.86 2.57
N GLY A 20 24.90 -13.44 3.70
CA GLY A 20 25.57 -13.33 4.99
C GLY A 20 26.01 -11.92 5.39
N ALA A 21 25.71 -10.88 4.60
CA ALA A 21 25.97 -9.51 5.02
C ALA A 21 24.98 -9.10 6.13
N SER A 22 25.46 -8.32 7.11
CA SER A 22 24.52 -7.65 8.00
C SER A 22 23.66 -6.64 7.23
N ARG A 23 22.43 -6.40 7.70
CA ARG A 23 21.50 -5.41 7.13
C ARG A 23 22.14 -4.02 7.00
N ARG A 24 23.01 -3.62 7.95
CA ARG A 24 23.77 -2.37 7.91
C ARG A 24 24.86 -2.36 6.83
N GLN A 25 25.58 -3.47 6.65
CA GLN A 25 26.56 -3.61 5.57
C GLN A 25 25.88 -3.56 4.20
N ALA A 26 24.76 -4.26 4.02
CA ALA A 26 23.97 -4.19 2.79
C ALA A 26 23.49 -2.76 2.52
N ALA A 27 22.97 -2.06 3.54
CA ALA A 27 22.56 -0.67 3.41
C ALA A 27 23.70 0.24 2.91
N LYS A 28 24.88 0.11 3.51
CA LYS A 28 26.09 0.85 3.10
C LYS A 28 26.51 0.49 1.67
N ARG A 29 26.48 -0.79 1.30
CA ARG A 29 26.85 -1.29 -0.05
C ARG A 29 25.97 -0.69 -1.15
N PHE A 30 24.67 -0.54 -0.89
CA PHE A 30 23.69 -0.10 -1.87
C PHE A 30 23.24 1.35 -1.73
N GLY A 31 23.84 2.12 -0.81
CA GLY A 31 23.53 3.54 -0.63
C GLY A 31 22.11 3.81 -0.12
N VAL A 32 21.54 2.91 0.68
CA VAL A 32 20.21 3.08 1.28
C VAL A 32 20.31 3.29 2.78
N SER A 33 19.25 3.82 3.40
CA SER A 33 19.22 3.96 4.85
C SER A 33 19.23 2.58 5.54
N PRO A 34 19.89 2.43 6.71
CA PRO A 34 19.85 1.18 7.47
C PRO A 34 18.43 0.73 7.81
N THR A 35 17.54 1.67 8.14
CA THR A 35 16.13 1.40 8.44
C THR A 35 15.39 0.84 7.23
N SER A 36 15.68 1.31 6.01
CA SER A 36 15.11 0.78 4.77
C SER A 36 15.54 -0.67 4.55
N ALA A 37 16.84 -0.96 4.67
CA ALA A 37 17.36 -2.32 4.51
C ALA A 37 16.77 -3.30 5.54
N ILE A 38 16.60 -2.87 6.79
CA ILE A 38 15.93 -3.67 7.83
C ILE A 38 14.50 -4.00 7.41
N ARG A 39 13.69 -2.98 7.09
CA ARG A 39 12.28 -3.17 6.71
C ARG A 39 12.10 -4.04 5.46
N TRP A 40 12.99 -3.90 4.48
CA TRP A 40 12.92 -4.71 3.26
C TRP A 40 13.22 -6.17 3.54
N TYR A 41 14.25 -6.44 4.35
CA TYR A 41 14.57 -7.81 4.74
C TYR A 41 13.48 -8.42 5.63
N GLU A 42 12.91 -7.68 6.57
CA GLU A 42 11.79 -8.17 7.40
C GLU A 42 10.57 -8.53 6.56
N SER A 43 10.18 -7.67 5.60
CA SER A 43 9.09 -7.95 4.66
C SER A 43 9.37 -9.22 3.83
N PHE A 44 10.61 -9.43 3.41
CA PHE A 44 11.01 -10.64 2.70
C PHE A 44 10.97 -11.87 3.61
N ALA A 45 11.54 -11.80 4.82
CA ALA A 45 11.61 -12.93 5.74
C ALA A 45 10.23 -13.36 6.26
N GLN A 46 9.32 -12.40 6.48
CA GLN A 46 7.97 -12.68 7.00
C GLN A 46 6.98 -13.09 5.91
N GLU A 47 7.05 -12.45 4.74
CA GLU A 47 5.98 -12.53 3.73
C GLU A 47 6.50 -12.91 2.33
N GLY A 48 7.79 -13.16 2.16
CA GLY A 48 8.43 -13.40 0.86
C GLY A 48 8.42 -12.19 -0.07
N ARG A 49 8.03 -11.00 0.43
CA ARG A 49 7.74 -9.83 -0.41
C ARG A 49 8.95 -8.90 -0.52
N ILE A 50 9.39 -8.70 -1.77
CA ILE A 50 10.39 -7.69 -2.14
C ILE A 50 9.73 -6.39 -2.64
N ALA A 51 8.61 -6.50 -3.35
CA ALA A 51 7.90 -5.37 -3.92
C ALA A 51 7.36 -4.40 -2.82
N PRO A 52 7.31 -3.09 -3.09
CA PRO A 52 6.60 -2.16 -2.20
C PRO A 52 5.12 -2.53 -2.06
N LYS A 53 4.54 -2.19 -0.90
CA LYS A 53 3.09 -2.18 -0.76
C LYS A 53 2.49 -1.15 -1.73
N PRO A 54 1.26 -1.36 -2.21
CA PRO A 54 0.54 -0.36 -3.00
C PRO A 54 0.61 1.01 -2.30
N MET A 55 0.99 2.04 -3.04
CA MET A 55 1.09 3.41 -2.52
C MET A 55 -0.10 4.22 -3.02
N GLY A 56 -0.76 4.92 -2.11
CA GLY A 56 -1.95 5.71 -2.44
C GLY A 56 -3.20 4.85 -2.61
N GLY A 57 -4.10 5.29 -3.48
CA GLY A 57 -5.42 4.69 -3.67
C GLY A 57 -6.47 5.28 -2.72
N ASP A 58 -7.72 4.90 -2.97
CA ASP A 58 -8.83 5.30 -2.15
C ASP A 58 -8.87 4.51 -0.84
N GLN A 59 -8.81 5.23 0.28
CA GLN A 59 -8.87 4.66 1.63
C GLN A 59 -10.10 5.14 2.39
N ARG A 60 -10.97 5.96 1.78
CA ARG A 60 -12.03 6.69 2.48
C ARG A 60 -13.42 6.39 1.93
N SER A 61 -13.55 6.01 0.66
CA SER A 61 -14.85 5.71 0.07
C SER A 61 -15.47 4.41 0.58
N GLN A 62 -14.71 3.50 1.20
CA GLN A 62 -15.22 2.19 1.62
C GLN A 62 -16.55 2.28 2.41
N ARG A 63 -16.72 3.30 3.26
CA ARG A 63 -17.96 3.53 4.01
C ARG A 63 -19.14 3.91 3.11
N ILE A 64 -18.88 4.65 2.04
CA ILE A 64 -19.88 5.06 1.04
C ILE A 64 -20.18 3.89 0.10
N GLU A 65 -19.15 3.18 -0.36
CA GLU A 65 -19.30 1.99 -1.22
C GLU A 65 -20.10 0.89 -0.54
N ALA A 66 -19.97 0.73 0.79
CA ALA A 66 -20.80 -0.19 1.56
C ALA A 66 -22.31 0.14 1.49
N GLN A 67 -22.68 1.37 1.10
CA GLN A 67 -24.06 1.82 0.91
C GLN A 67 -24.42 1.99 -0.57
N ALA A 68 -23.56 1.56 -1.50
CA ALA A 68 -23.74 1.80 -2.94
C ALA A 68 -25.09 1.29 -3.45
N ASP A 69 -25.46 0.06 -3.11
CA ASP A 69 -26.72 -0.55 -3.57
C ASP A 69 -27.94 0.23 -3.06
N LEU A 70 -27.90 0.70 -1.81
CA LEU A 70 -28.97 1.53 -1.22
C LEU A 70 -29.07 2.88 -1.94
N ILE A 71 -27.94 3.52 -2.17
CA ILE A 71 -27.86 4.81 -2.88
C ILE A 71 -28.41 4.68 -4.30
N VAL A 72 -27.96 3.67 -5.05
CA VAL A 72 -28.35 3.43 -6.44
C VAL A 72 -29.83 3.08 -6.52
N SER A 73 -30.32 2.12 -5.73
CA SER A 73 -31.73 1.72 -5.76
C SER A 73 -32.69 2.86 -5.35
N THR A 74 -32.29 3.69 -4.39
CA THR A 74 -33.10 4.85 -3.97
C THR A 74 -33.16 5.90 -5.09
N TYR A 75 -32.06 6.15 -5.77
CA TYR A 75 -32.00 7.06 -6.92
C TYR A 75 -32.81 6.54 -8.11
N GLU A 76 -32.68 5.25 -8.45
CA GLU A 76 -33.46 4.63 -9.53
C GLU A 76 -34.97 4.69 -9.26
N ALA A 77 -35.39 4.52 -8.00
CA ALA A 77 -36.78 4.63 -7.60
C ALA A 77 -37.30 6.08 -7.61
N LYS A 78 -36.46 7.07 -7.29
CA LYS A 78 -36.79 8.50 -7.32
C LYS A 78 -35.59 9.31 -7.84
N PRO A 79 -35.48 9.53 -9.16
CA PRO A 79 -34.33 10.24 -9.76
C PRO A 79 -34.19 11.71 -9.32
N GLU A 80 -35.26 12.30 -8.79
CA GLU A 80 -35.32 13.67 -8.28
C GLU A 80 -34.93 13.77 -6.78
N ILE A 81 -34.44 12.69 -6.15
CA ILE A 81 -34.09 12.69 -4.73
C ILE A 81 -32.89 13.61 -4.45
N PHE A 82 -33.00 14.44 -3.42
CA PHE A 82 -31.89 15.31 -2.99
C PHE A 82 -30.99 14.59 -1.98
N LEU A 83 -29.71 14.99 -1.91
CA LEU A 83 -28.73 14.38 -0.99
C LEU A 83 -29.17 14.36 0.49
N PRO A 84 -29.80 15.41 1.07
CA PRO A 84 -30.30 15.34 2.45
C PRO A 84 -31.40 14.28 2.62
N GLU A 85 -32.32 14.16 1.66
CA GLU A 85 -33.38 13.14 1.69
C GLU A 85 -32.81 11.72 1.60
N LEU A 86 -31.70 11.55 0.87
CA LEU A 86 -31.00 10.27 0.75
C LEU A 86 -30.26 9.89 2.05
N GLN A 87 -29.77 10.87 2.82
CA GLN A 87 -29.10 10.63 4.10
C GLN A 87 -30.07 10.17 5.21
N GLU A 88 -31.37 10.41 5.04
CA GLU A 88 -32.43 9.99 5.98
C GLU A 88 -32.90 8.55 5.74
N LYS A 89 -32.38 7.87 4.70
CA LYS A 89 -32.66 6.47 4.38
C LYS A 89 -31.65 5.53 5.01
#